data_AF-A0AAD5AFB1-F1
#
_entry.id   AF-A0AAD5AFB1-F1
#
_cell.length_a   1.000
_cell.length_b   1.000
_cell.length_c   1.000
_cell.angle_alpha   90.00
_cell.angle_beta   90.00
_cell.angle_gamma   90.00
#
_symmetry.space_group_name_H-M   'P 1'
#
loop_
_entity.id
_entity.type
_entity.pdbx_description
1 polymer ?
#
loop_
_entity_poly.entity_id
_entity_poly.type
_entity_poly.pdbx_seq_one_letter_code
_entity_poly.pdbx_strand_id
1 'polypeptide(L)'
;DSCSGRVELQYLSKWGTVCAVGWDMRAADVLCAQLDCGSAVAVVEVDWFGEGSGHIWADVFDCQGNETHLSQCGISSWSRAACSHKHDAGVICNGSSMAFHEGRVRLSGGSKCQGEVEIYFRQDWRKVLLDSWSLSEASVLCRQLGCGSVLNYRSSPSTTEHKHMCVTAFSCSGSEAHLGNCSSAQAVNCTSGEHLYITCSGKHHL
;
A
#
# COMPACT_ATOMS: atom_id res chain seq x y z
N ASP A 1 -3.57 -0.11 -8.14
CA ASP A 1 -3.37 -1.50 -8.58
C ASP A 1 -4.70 -2.25 -8.45
N SER A 2 -5.01 -3.21 -9.32
CA SER A 2 -6.28 -3.95 -9.34
C SER A 2 -6.27 -5.23 -8.48
N CYS A 3 -5.09 -5.72 -8.08
CA CYS A 3 -4.92 -6.99 -7.36
C CYS A 3 -4.50 -6.84 -5.89
N SER A 4 -4.72 -5.65 -5.31
CA SER A 4 -4.53 -5.41 -3.87
C SER A 4 -5.46 -4.29 -3.41
N GLY A 5 -5.94 -4.38 -2.17
CA GLY A 5 -6.81 -3.35 -1.61
C GLY A 5 -7.57 -3.80 -0.38
N ARG A 6 -8.37 -2.88 0.16
CA ARG A 6 -9.37 -3.18 1.19
C ARG A 6 -10.42 -4.13 0.61
N VAL A 7 -10.80 -5.12 1.40
CA VAL A 7 -11.82 -6.10 1.03
C VAL A 7 -13.20 -5.52 1.30
N GLU A 8 -13.98 -5.37 0.24
CA GLU A 8 -15.38 -4.96 0.31
C GLU A 8 -16.24 -6.03 -0.39
N LEU A 9 -17.38 -6.36 0.22
CA LEU A 9 -18.31 -7.37 -0.28
C LEU A 9 -19.69 -6.77 -0.47
N GLN A 10 -20.33 -7.17 -1.57
CA GLN A 10 -21.71 -6.83 -1.85
C GLN A 10 -22.63 -7.99 -1.47
N TYR A 11 -23.52 -7.74 -0.52
CA TYR A 11 -24.58 -8.68 -0.13
C TYR A 11 -25.93 -7.97 -0.17
N LEU A 12 -26.94 -8.58 -0.81
CA LEU A 12 -28.28 -7.99 -1.00
C LEU A 12 -28.24 -6.53 -1.51
N SER A 13 -27.39 -6.27 -2.51
CA SER A 13 -27.18 -4.95 -3.13
C SER A 13 -26.62 -3.87 -2.20
N LYS A 14 -26.03 -4.24 -1.06
CA LYS A 14 -25.31 -3.32 -0.16
C LYS A 14 -23.84 -3.70 -0.07
N TRP A 15 -22.98 -2.71 -0.26
CA TRP A 15 -21.55 -2.83 -0.01
C TRP A 15 -21.26 -2.69 1.48
N GLY A 16 -20.29 -3.47 1.94
CA GLY A 16 -19.73 -3.36 3.28
C GLY A 16 -18.29 -3.85 3.30
N THR A 17 -17.55 -3.36 4.28
CA THR A 17 -16.15 -3.73 4.54
C THR A 17 -16.10 -5.06 5.29
N VAL A 18 -14.99 -5.80 5.18
CA VAL A 18 -14.80 -7.05 5.91
C VAL A 18 -13.92 -6.81 7.13
N CYS A 19 -14.28 -7.37 8.27
CA CYS A 19 -13.45 -7.28 9.47
C CYS A 19 -12.21 -8.20 9.38
N ALA A 20 -11.04 -7.67 9.71
CA ALA A 20 -9.78 -8.42 9.73
C ALA A 20 -9.81 -9.67 10.65
N VAL A 21 -10.52 -9.60 11.78
CA VAL A 21 -10.60 -10.69 12.77
C VAL A 21 -11.19 -11.99 12.18
N GLY A 22 -12.06 -11.87 11.17
CA GLY A 22 -12.71 -13.01 10.51
C GLY A 22 -12.14 -13.32 9.11
N TRP A 23 -11.03 -12.69 8.74
CA TRP A 23 -10.47 -12.76 7.40
C TRP A 23 -9.12 -13.48 7.40
N ASP A 24 -9.09 -14.71 6.88
CA ASP A 24 -7.90 -15.56 6.87
C ASP A 24 -7.27 -15.70 5.46
N MET A 25 -6.10 -16.34 5.39
CA MET A 25 -5.39 -16.56 4.13
C MET A 25 -6.17 -17.45 3.15
N ARG A 26 -7.05 -18.35 3.62
CA ARG A 26 -7.83 -19.23 2.74
C ARG A 26 -8.95 -18.47 2.06
N ALA A 27 -9.65 -17.61 2.81
CA ALA A 27 -10.62 -16.69 2.23
C ALA A 27 -9.95 -15.71 1.27
N ALA A 28 -8.76 -15.21 1.62
CA ALA A 28 -7.96 -14.37 0.73
C ALA A 28 -7.59 -15.08 -0.58
N ASP A 29 -7.16 -16.34 -0.54
CA ASP A 29 -6.84 -17.13 -1.73
C ASP A 29 -8.05 -17.26 -2.66
N VAL A 30 -9.23 -17.57 -2.11
CA VAL A 30 -10.49 -17.65 -2.87
C VAL A 30 -10.82 -16.30 -3.50
N LEU A 31 -10.66 -15.19 -2.78
CA LEU A 31 -10.91 -13.85 -3.32
C LEU A 31 -9.93 -13.50 -4.44
N CYS A 32 -8.64 -13.76 -4.25
CA CYS A 32 -7.63 -13.48 -5.26
C CYS A 32 -7.86 -14.29 -6.54
N ALA A 33 -8.26 -15.55 -6.42
CA ALA A 33 -8.63 -16.38 -7.55
C ALA A 33 -9.92 -15.87 -8.22
N GLN A 34 -10.92 -15.50 -7.42
CA GLN A 34 -12.19 -14.92 -7.90
C GLN A 34 -11.99 -13.62 -8.69
N LEU A 35 -10.98 -12.82 -8.35
CA LEU A 35 -10.64 -11.55 -9.01
C LEU A 35 -9.67 -11.74 -10.20
N ASP A 36 -9.34 -12.98 -10.58
CA ASP A 36 -8.35 -13.30 -11.61
C ASP A 36 -6.96 -12.71 -11.31
N CYS A 37 -6.63 -12.66 -10.01
CA CYS A 37 -5.39 -12.13 -9.47
C CYS A 37 -4.49 -13.24 -8.90
N GLY A 38 -4.67 -14.50 -9.31
CA GLY A 38 -3.88 -15.63 -8.81
C GLY A 38 -4.14 -15.95 -7.33
N SER A 39 -3.11 -16.38 -6.60
CA SER A 39 -3.19 -16.72 -5.16
C SER A 39 -3.02 -15.48 -4.27
N ALA A 40 -3.52 -15.52 -3.04
CA ALA A 40 -3.16 -14.56 -2.00
C ALA A 40 -1.70 -14.70 -1.58
N VAL A 41 -1.10 -13.58 -1.22
CA VAL A 41 0.27 -13.51 -0.70
C VAL A 41 0.28 -12.92 0.70
N ALA A 42 -0.63 -11.99 1.00
CA ALA A 42 -0.78 -11.45 2.33
C ALA A 42 -2.22 -11.02 2.61
N VAL A 43 -2.61 -11.18 3.88
CA VAL A 43 -3.70 -10.49 4.52
C VAL A 43 -3.10 -9.37 5.37
N VAL A 44 -3.66 -8.17 5.27
CA VAL A 44 -3.20 -7.00 6.03
C VAL A 44 -4.33 -6.41 6.87
N GLU A 45 -3.96 -5.84 8.00
CA GLU A 45 -4.86 -5.20 8.97
C GLU A 45 -4.41 -3.76 9.23
N VAL A 46 -5.19 -3.01 10.01
CA VAL A 46 -4.88 -1.65 10.51
C VAL A 46 -4.68 -0.65 9.38
N ASP A 47 -5.80 -0.11 8.88
CA ASP A 47 -5.88 0.99 7.89
C ASP A 47 -4.88 0.95 6.70
N TRP A 48 -4.34 -0.23 6.38
CA TRP A 48 -3.29 -0.40 5.38
C TRP A 48 -3.71 0.10 4.00
N PHE A 49 -4.99 0.00 3.66
CA PHE A 49 -5.58 0.55 2.44
C PHE A 49 -6.56 1.70 2.71
N GLY A 50 -6.47 2.29 3.90
CA GLY A 50 -7.39 3.28 4.44
C GLY A 50 -8.65 2.65 5.04
N GLU A 51 -9.28 3.38 5.95
CA GLU A 51 -10.57 3.03 6.56
C GLU A 51 -11.69 3.13 5.51
N GLY A 52 -12.58 2.14 5.50
CA GLY A 52 -13.83 2.22 4.76
C GLY A 52 -14.92 2.97 5.54
N SER A 53 -16.16 2.81 5.08
CA SER A 53 -17.31 3.43 5.74
C SER A 53 -18.55 2.56 5.60
N GLY A 54 -19.53 2.76 6.49
CA GLY A 54 -20.81 2.08 6.40
C GLY A 54 -20.82 0.74 7.14
N HIS A 55 -21.34 -0.30 6.51
CA HIS A 55 -21.52 -1.59 7.17
C HIS A 55 -20.19 -2.37 7.22
N ILE A 56 -19.97 -3.08 8.33
CA ILE A 56 -18.84 -4.00 8.50
C ILE A 56 -19.40 -5.40 8.60
N TRP A 57 -19.05 -6.25 7.64
CA TRP A 57 -19.27 -7.68 7.67
C TRP A 57 -18.26 -8.31 8.65
N ALA A 58 -18.73 -8.58 9.86
CA ALA A 58 -17.93 -9.16 10.94
C ALA A 58 -18.01 -10.70 11.02
N ASP A 59 -18.78 -11.33 10.11
CA ASP A 59 -18.86 -12.78 10.03
C ASP A 59 -17.56 -13.38 9.49
N VAL A 60 -17.22 -14.59 9.93
CA VAL A 60 -15.99 -15.30 9.51
C VAL A 60 -16.27 -16.11 8.26
N PHE A 61 -15.46 -15.92 7.22
CA PHE A 61 -15.44 -16.78 6.03
C PHE A 61 -14.60 -18.02 6.32
N ASP A 62 -15.26 -19.14 6.59
CA ASP A 62 -14.62 -20.44 6.83
C ASP A 62 -14.38 -21.17 5.50
N CYS A 63 -13.56 -20.55 4.65
CA CYS A 63 -13.18 -21.11 3.36
C CYS A 63 -12.22 -22.30 3.53
N GLN A 64 -12.39 -23.33 2.71
CA GLN A 64 -11.46 -24.44 2.59
C GLN A 64 -10.27 -24.09 1.68
N GLY A 65 -10.42 -23.09 0.81
CA GLY A 65 -9.41 -22.62 -0.13
C GLY A 65 -9.54 -23.22 -1.53
N ASN A 66 -10.58 -24.02 -1.78
CA ASN A 66 -10.87 -24.64 -3.09
C ASN A 66 -12.17 -24.14 -3.72
N GLU A 67 -12.85 -23.19 -3.06
CA GLU A 67 -14.02 -22.50 -3.57
C GLU A 67 -13.66 -21.60 -4.74
N THR A 68 -14.61 -21.42 -5.68
CA THR A 68 -14.40 -20.49 -6.81
C THR A 68 -14.83 -19.06 -6.46
N HIS A 69 -15.69 -18.91 -5.45
CA HIS A 69 -16.19 -17.61 -4.99
C HIS A 69 -16.33 -17.61 -3.46
N LEU A 70 -16.11 -16.44 -2.84
CA LEU A 70 -16.32 -16.26 -1.40
C LEU A 70 -17.74 -16.61 -0.93
N SER A 71 -18.74 -16.44 -1.81
CA SER A 71 -20.13 -16.80 -1.53
C SER A 71 -20.37 -18.29 -1.34
N GLN A 72 -19.41 -19.14 -1.70
CA GLN A 72 -19.46 -20.59 -1.52
C GLN A 72 -18.80 -21.03 -0.21
N CYS A 73 -18.04 -20.14 0.45
CA CYS A 73 -17.46 -20.45 1.73
C CYS A 73 -18.53 -20.55 2.82
N GLY A 74 -18.31 -21.41 3.79
CA GLY A 74 -19.13 -21.41 5.00
C GLY A 74 -19.02 -20.07 5.72
N ILE A 75 -20.13 -19.53 6.21
CA ILE A 75 -20.14 -18.33 7.02
C ILE A 75 -20.43 -18.74 8.46
N SER A 76 -19.51 -18.45 9.37
CA SER A 76 -19.72 -18.66 10.79
C SER A 76 -19.89 -17.32 11.51
N SER A 77 -20.92 -17.23 12.35
CA SER A 77 -21.26 -16.02 13.11
C SER A 77 -20.51 -15.93 14.45
N TRP A 78 -19.35 -16.59 14.54
CA TRP A 78 -18.60 -16.76 15.79
C TRP A 78 -18.01 -15.45 16.33
N SER A 79 -17.81 -14.44 15.48
CA SER A 79 -17.25 -13.13 15.85
C SER A 79 -18.28 -12.00 15.72
N ARG A 80 -19.21 -11.90 16.67
CA ARG A 80 -19.87 -10.61 16.99
C ARG A 80 -18.94 -9.66 17.76
N ALA A 81 -17.62 -9.79 17.59
CA ALA A 81 -16.67 -8.87 18.17
C ALA A 81 -16.92 -7.49 17.54
N ALA A 82 -16.94 -6.44 18.37
CA ALA A 82 -17.12 -5.08 17.89
C ALA A 82 -15.94 -4.69 16.99
N CYS A 83 -16.12 -4.83 15.67
CA CYS A 83 -15.16 -4.40 14.69
C CYS A 83 -15.41 -2.92 14.34
N SER A 84 -14.33 -2.20 14.05
CA SER A 84 -14.37 -0.80 13.60
C SER A 84 -13.59 -0.68 12.30
N HIS A 85 -13.78 0.39 11.54
CA HIS A 85 -13.10 0.58 10.25
C HIS A 85 -11.57 0.66 10.33
N LYS A 86 -11.03 0.86 11.54
CA LYS A 86 -9.60 0.68 11.83
C LYS A 86 -9.11 -0.74 11.57
N HIS A 87 -10.01 -1.72 11.59
CA HIS A 87 -9.73 -3.14 11.42
C HIS A 87 -10.37 -3.69 10.14
N ASP A 88 -10.59 -2.84 9.13
CA ASP A 88 -11.00 -3.31 7.81
C ASP A 88 -9.88 -4.17 7.20
N ALA A 89 -10.26 -5.35 6.71
CA ALA A 89 -9.36 -6.32 6.13
C ALA A 89 -8.84 -5.83 4.76
N GLY A 90 -7.58 -6.12 4.48
CA GLY A 90 -6.98 -5.95 3.16
C GLY A 90 -6.39 -7.26 2.62
N VAL A 91 -6.27 -7.33 1.30
CA VAL A 91 -5.66 -8.47 0.60
C VAL A 91 -4.60 -8.01 -0.40
N ILE A 92 -3.57 -8.83 -0.57
CA ILE A 92 -2.55 -8.70 -1.61
C ILE A 92 -2.45 -10.04 -2.35
N CYS A 93 -2.67 -10.04 -3.66
CA CYS A 93 -2.68 -11.25 -4.49
C CYS A 93 -1.36 -11.46 -5.29
N ASN A 94 -1.24 -12.55 -6.05
CA ASN A 94 -0.03 -13.01 -6.75
C ASN A 94 0.00 -12.69 -8.26
N GLY A 95 -1.14 -12.35 -8.87
CA GLY A 95 -1.22 -11.66 -10.16
C GLY A 95 -0.44 -10.33 -10.14
N SER A 96 -0.13 -9.87 -8.93
CA SER A 96 0.80 -8.82 -8.54
C SER A 96 2.27 -9.25 -8.47
N SER A 97 2.69 -10.46 -8.85
CA SER A 97 4.09 -10.94 -8.69
C SER A 97 5.12 -10.11 -9.46
N MET A 98 4.69 -9.34 -10.47
CA MET A 98 5.50 -8.28 -11.10
C MET A 98 5.27 -6.88 -10.49
N ALA A 99 4.16 -6.66 -9.79
CA ALA A 99 3.79 -5.44 -9.08
C ALA A 99 4.20 -5.45 -7.58
N PHE A 100 4.79 -6.54 -7.09
CA PHE A 100 5.12 -6.78 -5.69
C PHE A 100 6.07 -5.75 -5.09
N HIS A 101 6.70 -4.96 -5.94
CA HIS A 101 7.63 -3.91 -5.56
C HIS A 101 7.23 -2.54 -6.10
N GLU A 102 6.25 -2.40 -7.00
CA GLU A 102 5.96 -1.10 -7.61
C GLU A 102 5.38 -0.14 -6.55
N GLY A 103 6.08 0.98 -6.32
CA GLY A 103 5.75 1.91 -5.24
C GLY A 103 6.38 1.60 -3.88
N ARG A 104 7.19 0.54 -3.72
CA ARG A 104 7.98 0.33 -2.49
C ARG A 104 9.04 1.41 -2.35
N VAL A 105 9.24 1.86 -1.12
CA VAL A 105 10.18 2.93 -0.79
C VAL A 105 11.30 2.39 0.09
N ARG A 106 12.53 2.83 -0.16
CA ARG A 106 13.66 2.68 0.77
C ARG A 106 14.45 3.97 0.88
N LEU A 107 15.15 4.13 1.99
CA LEU A 107 16.05 5.24 2.23
C LEU A 107 17.52 4.79 2.10
N SER A 108 18.33 5.55 1.39
CA SER A 108 19.78 5.34 1.29
C SER A 108 20.57 6.54 1.85
N GLY A 109 21.81 6.28 2.33
CA GLY A 109 22.71 7.34 2.81
C GLY A 109 22.32 8.04 4.11
N GLY A 110 21.49 7.42 4.97
CA GLY A 110 21.07 8.00 6.25
C GLY A 110 20.69 6.97 7.33
N SER A 111 19.64 7.26 8.11
CA SER A 111 19.10 6.38 9.16
C SER A 111 17.79 5.70 8.71
N LYS A 112 17.19 4.86 9.58
CA LYS A 112 15.90 4.18 9.29
C LYS A 112 14.79 5.13 8.83
N CYS A 113 14.79 6.37 9.31
CA CYS A 113 13.74 7.36 9.05
C CYS A 113 14.28 8.67 8.45
N GLN A 114 15.47 8.64 7.85
CA GLN A 114 16.09 9.79 7.21
C GLN A 114 17.04 9.33 6.09
N GLY A 115 16.93 9.88 4.89
CA GLY A 115 17.83 9.52 3.79
C GLY A 115 17.34 9.95 2.41
N GLU A 116 18.10 9.57 1.40
CA GLU A 116 17.70 9.72 -0.01
C GLU A 116 16.60 8.73 -0.35
N VAL A 117 15.57 9.21 -1.05
CA VAL A 117 14.40 8.41 -1.38
C VAL A 117 14.63 7.63 -2.68
N GLU A 118 14.47 6.32 -2.59
CA GLU A 118 14.39 5.42 -3.73
C GLU A 118 13.04 4.73 -3.76
N ILE A 119 12.43 4.70 -4.93
CA ILE A 119 11.17 4.00 -5.19
C ILE A 119 11.40 2.91 -6.21
N TYR A 120 10.81 1.75 -5.99
CA TYR A 120 10.84 0.70 -6.98
C TYR A 120 9.74 0.95 -8.02
N PHE A 121 10.13 1.12 -9.28
CA PHE A 121 9.24 1.55 -10.35
C PHE A 121 9.70 0.96 -11.68
N ARG A 122 8.80 0.32 -12.44
CA ARG A 122 9.12 -0.43 -13.67
C ARG A 122 10.34 -1.34 -13.50
N GLN A 123 10.24 -2.24 -12.53
CA GLN A 123 11.21 -3.30 -12.25
C GLN A 123 12.63 -2.85 -11.82
N ASP A 124 12.78 -1.63 -11.32
CA ASP A 124 14.08 -1.12 -10.90
C ASP A 124 13.96 -0.10 -9.75
N TRP A 125 15.01 0.03 -8.94
CA TRP A 125 15.08 1.06 -7.90
C TRP A 125 15.51 2.38 -8.51
N ARG A 126 14.64 3.39 -8.41
CA ARG A 126 14.83 4.69 -9.03
C ARG A 126 14.87 5.78 -7.98
N LYS A 127 15.74 6.76 -8.22
CA LYS A 127 15.80 7.99 -7.41
C LYS A 127 14.57 8.85 -7.70
N VAL A 128 14.07 9.51 -6.65
CA VAL A 128 12.95 10.45 -6.75
C VAL A 128 13.49 11.88 -6.88
N LEU A 129 12.94 12.65 -7.81
CA LEU A 129 13.28 14.06 -7.99
C LEU A 129 12.47 14.95 -7.03
N LEU A 130 13.10 16.05 -6.60
CA LEU A 130 12.47 17.02 -5.69
C LEU A 130 11.42 17.92 -6.37
N ASP A 131 11.51 18.08 -7.69
CA ASP A 131 10.77 19.08 -8.48
C ASP A 131 9.24 18.99 -8.41
N SER A 132 8.71 17.83 -8.02
CA SER A 132 7.27 17.59 -7.86
C SER A 132 6.86 17.19 -6.44
N TRP A 133 7.66 17.50 -5.41
CA TRP A 133 7.41 17.03 -4.05
C TRP A 133 6.70 18.07 -3.17
N SER A 134 5.62 17.66 -2.49
CA SER A 134 4.93 18.48 -1.49
C SER A 134 4.83 17.77 -0.13
N LEU A 135 4.25 18.47 0.86
CA LEU A 135 3.98 17.90 2.17
C LEU A 135 3.03 16.69 2.12
N SER A 136 2.13 16.62 1.12
CA SER A 136 1.22 15.50 0.95
C SER A 136 1.96 14.21 0.60
N GLU A 137 2.84 14.25 -0.42
CA GLU A 137 3.68 13.12 -0.80
C GLU A 137 4.62 12.72 0.35
N ALA A 138 5.20 13.71 1.05
CA ALA A 138 6.09 13.47 2.17
C ALA A 138 5.39 12.77 3.35
N SER A 139 4.13 13.15 3.63
CA SER A 139 3.30 12.53 4.66
C SER A 139 3.01 11.06 4.35
N VAL A 140 2.61 10.77 3.10
CA VAL A 140 2.39 9.40 2.62
C VAL A 140 3.67 8.58 2.74
N LEU A 141 4.82 9.14 2.34
CA LEU A 141 6.12 8.47 2.42
C LEU A 141 6.49 8.10 3.86
N CYS A 142 6.46 9.07 4.78
CA CYS A 142 6.85 8.81 6.17
C CYS A 142 5.91 7.81 6.86
N ARG A 143 4.61 7.82 6.54
CA ARG A 143 3.64 6.82 6.98
C ARG A 143 3.97 5.44 6.39
N GLN A 144 4.22 5.35 5.09
CA GLN A 144 4.58 4.11 4.41
C GLN A 144 5.85 3.46 4.98
N LEU A 145 6.82 4.27 5.42
CA LEU A 145 8.04 3.79 6.08
C LEU A 145 7.82 3.40 7.56
N GLY A 146 6.64 3.65 8.13
CA GLY A 146 6.38 3.47 9.55
C GLY A 146 7.17 4.43 10.45
N CYS A 147 7.51 5.62 9.93
CA CYS A 147 8.37 6.61 10.57
C CYS A 147 7.61 7.84 11.12
N GLY A 148 6.29 7.76 11.23
CA GLY A 148 5.43 8.83 11.74
C GLY A 148 5.26 9.99 10.75
N SER A 149 5.24 11.22 11.25
CA SER A 149 5.07 12.43 10.43
C SER A 149 6.36 12.92 9.77
N VAL A 150 6.22 13.67 8.69
CA VAL A 150 7.34 14.39 8.04
C VAL A 150 7.86 15.52 8.92
N LEU A 151 9.19 15.65 9.04
CA LEU A 151 9.84 16.80 9.66
C LEU A 151 10.36 17.79 8.61
N ASN A 152 11.06 17.29 7.59
CA ASN A 152 11.60 18.12 6.51
C ASN A 152 11.98 17.27 5.29
N TYR A 153 12.08 17.89 4.12
CA TYR A 153 12.70 17.33 2.92
C TYR A 153 13.57 18.38 2.23
N ARG A 154 14.65 17.95 1.56
CA ARG A 154 15.63 18.84 0.91
C ARG A 154 16.23 18.19 -0.32
N SER A 155 16.96 18.97 -1.11
CA SER A 155 17.80 18.43 -2.18
C SER A 155 19.03 17.74 -1.61
N SER A 156 19.36 16.57 -2.18
CA SER A 156 20.67 15.92 -2.01
C SER A 156 21.49 16.14 -3.28
N PRO A 157 22.77 16.57 -3.18
CA PRO A 157 23.65 16.65 -4.33
C PRO A 157 23.84 15.27 -4.95
N SER A 158 23.65 15.17 -6.27
CA SER A 158 23.82 13.91 -7.01
C SER A 158 25.28 13.45 -6.96
N THR A 159 25.55 12.28 -6.39
CA THR A 159 26.83 11.58 -6.58
C THR A 159 26.76 10.89 -7.94
N THR A 160 27.46 11.46 -8.93
CA THR A 160 27.48 11.04 -10.34
C THR A 160 27.61 9.53 -10.55
N GLU A 161 26.73 8.94 -11.36
CA GLU A 161 27.11 8.23 -12.58
C GLU A 161 25.94 8.08 -13.57
N HIS A 162 26.29 8.29 -14.84
CA HIS A 162 25.38 8.51 -15.96
C HIS A 162 24.51 7.28 -16.29
N LYS A 163 23.26 7.57 -16.71
CA LYS A 163 22.28 6.64 -17.31
C LYS A 163 21.34 5.90 -16.35
N HIS A 164 20.87 6.57 -15.30
CA HIS A 164 19.73 6.11 -14.52
C HIS A 164 18.47 6.94 -14.87
N MET A 165 17.32 6.27 -14.90
CA MET A 165 16.01 6.88 -15.11
C MET A 165 15.38 7.11 -13.72
N CYS A 166 15.02 8.36 -13.45
CA CYS A 166 14.44 8.88 -12.21
C CYS A 166 12.92 8.81 -12.26
N VAL A 167 12.27 8.99 -11.12
CA VAL A 167 10.81 9.14 -11.03
C VAL A 167 10.45 10.50 -10.47
N THR A 168 9.45 11.14 -11.08
CA THR A 168 8.87 12.43 -10.65
C THR A 168 7.34 12.38 -10.84
N ALA A 169 6.68 13.50 -10.58
CA ALA A 169 5.27 13.77 -10.79
C ALA A 169 4.29 12.98 -9.91
N PHE A 170 4.70 12.62 -8.68
CA PHE A 170 3.75 12.10 -7.69
C PHE A 170 2.74 13.19 -7.32
N SER A 171 1.45 12.88 -7.42
CA SER A 171 0.38 13.74 -6.95
C SER A 171 -0.50 12.96 -5.97
N CYS A 172 -0.26 13.22 -4.69
CA CYS A 172 -0.95 12.63 -3.55
C CYS A 172 -1.90 13.66 -2.90
N SER A 173 -3.05 13.18 -2.44
CA SER A 173 -3.96 13.91 -1.56
C SER A 173 -3.50 13.92 -0.09
N GLY A 174 -2.59 13.01 0.29
CA GLY A 174 -2.05 12.85 1.64
C GLY A 174 -2.70 11.74 2.45
N SER A 175 -3.82 11.17 1.98
CA SER A 175 -4.52 10.04 2.61
C SER A 175 -4.09 8.68 2.05
N GLU A 176 -3.28 8.65 1.00
CA GLU A 176 -2.83 7.42 0.37
C GLU A 176 -1.96 6.60 1.31
N ALA A 177 -2.14 5.28 1.32
CA ALA A 177 -1.30 4.40 2.13
C ALA A 177 0.13 4.27 1.60
N HIS A 178 0.31 4.39 0.28
CA HIS A 178 1.60 4.24 -0.40
C HIS A 178 1.76 5.25 -1.52
N LEU A 179 2.99 5.62 -1.83
CA LEU A 179 3.31 6.50 -2.97
C LEU A 179 2.89 5.92 -4.32
N GLY A 180 2.87 4.58 -4.44
CA GLY A 180 2.35 3.91 -5.64
C GLY A 180 0.84 4.10 -5.86
N ASN A 181 0.11 4.52 -4.82
CA ASN A 181 -1.34 4.81 -4.91
C ASN A 181 -1.61 6.28 -5.30
N CYS A 182 -0.56 7.11 -5.34
CA CYS A 182 -0.68 8.48 -5.81
C CYS A 182 -0.76 8.52 -7.33
N SER A 183 -1.50 9.49 -7.87
CA SER A 183 -1.63 9.64 -9.31
C SER A 183 -0.31 10.14 -9.94
N SER A 184 -0.05 9.76 -11.19
CA SER A 184 0.89 10.45 -12.10
C SER A 184 2.41 10.20 -11.98
N ALA A 185 2.89 9.09 -11.39
CA ALA A 185 4.32 8.78 -11.40
C ALA A 185 4.90 8.60 -12.83
N GLN A 186 5.91 9.40 -13.18
CA GLN A 186 6.54 9.39 -14.51
C GLN A 186 8.05 9.11 -14.43
N ALA A 187 8.53 8.29 -15.36
CA ALA A 187 9.94 8.00 -15.53
C ALA A 187 10.60 9.07 -16.42
N VAL A 188 11.64 9.72 -15.91
CA VAL A 188 12.37 10.80 -16.61
C VAL A 188 13.88 10.56 -16.58
N ASN A 189 14.61 11.11 -17.55
CA ASN A 189 16.07 11.01 -17.55
C ASN A 189 16.68 11.87 -16.44
N CYS A 190 17.53 11.28 -15.59
CA CYS A 190 18.26 12.02 -14.56
C CYS A 190 19.45 12.80 -15.18
N THR A 191 19.21 13.88 -15.92
CA THR A 191 20.29 14.62 -16.59
C THR A 191 20.95 15.69 -15.72
N SER A 192 20.31 16.16 -14.63
CA SER A 192 20.91 17.03 -13.60
C SER A 192 19.90 17.36 -12.46
N GLY A 193 19.07 16.40 -12.07
CA GLY A 193 18.02 16.63 -11.08
C GLY A 193 18.53 16.60 -9.64
N GLU A 194 18.02 17.49 -8.79
CA GLU A 194 18.19 17.40 -7.34
C GLU A 194 17.39 16.20 -6.81
N HIS A 195 18.08 15.26 -6.15
CA HIS A 195 17.44 14.07 -5.58
C HIS A 195 16.74 14.43 -4.27
N LEU A 196 15.62 13.76 -4.00
CA LEU A 196 14.85 13.95 -2.77
C LEU A 196 15.55 13.30 -1.57
N TYR A 197 15.84 14.10 -0.55
CA TYR A 197 16.24 13.65 0.78
C TYR A 197 15.14 13.96 1.80
N ILE A 198 14.66 12.96 2.53
CA ILE A 198 13.57 13.12 3.50
C ILE A 198 14.04 12.86 4.93
N THR A 199 13.42 13.55 5.88
CA THR A 199 13.57 13.35 7.33
C THR A 199 12.19 13.23 7.96
N CYS A 200 11.92 12.08 8.58
CA CYS A 200 10.67 11.79 9.29
C CYS A 200 10.90 11.82 10.82
N SER A 201 9.81 11.86 11.59
CA SER A 201 9.85 11.99 13.06
C SER A 201 10.45 10.79 13.79
N GLY A 202 10.43 9.59 13.20
CA GLY A 202 10.97 8.37 13.78
C GLY A 202 10.16 7.83 14.97
N LYS A 203 8.96 8.37 15.22
CA LYS A 203 8.04 7.84 16.23
C LYS A 203 7.19 6.74 15.61
N HIS A 204 7.34 5.51 16.11
CA HIS A 204 6.37 4.45 15.86
C HIS A 204 5.09 4.82 16.62
N HIS A 205 4.00 5.06 15.91
CA HIS A 205 2.68 5.03 16.53
C HIS A 205 2.40 3.57 16.90
N LEU A 206 2.65 3.25 18.18
CA LEU A 206 2.17 2.05 18.86
C LEU A 206 0.66 2.15 19.10
#